data_AF-A0A3P6F1V9-F1
#
_entry.id   AF-A0A3P6F1V9-F1
#
_cell.length_a   1.000
_cell.length_b   1.000
_cell.length_c   1.000
_cell.angle_alpha   90.00
_cell.angle_beta   90.00
_cell.angle_gamma   90.00
#
_symmetry.space_group_name_H-M   'P 1'
#
loop_
_entity.id
_entity.type
_entity.pdbx_description
1 polymer ?
#
loop_
_entity_poly.entity_id
_entity_poly.type
_entity_poly.pdbx_seq_one_letter_code
_entity_poly.pdbx_strand_id
1 'polypeptide(L)'
;MVRETFRILPSEPVSLTYDFPDWMKIPGDYTTPPVDIVEDGDVELLMAVRMDFVNLAMCVAHGNEAVGRYRMVRREEFGLTEDGIEVVPPKPIPWRCMM
;
A
#
# COMPACT_ATOMS: atom_id res chain seq x y z
N MET A 1 -7.82 15.34 -8.47
CA MET A 1 -6.60 14.85 -7.75
C MET A 1 -7.01 14.14 -6.46
N VAL A 2 -6.22 13.18 -5.93
CA VAL A 2 -6.61 12.37 -4.74
C VAL A 2 -7.08 13.22 -3.56
N ARG A 3 -6.37 14.31 -3.25
CA ARG A 3 -6.73 15.21 -2.14
C ARG A 3 -8.11 15.85 -2.30
N GLU A 4 -8.52 16.18 -3.51
CA GLU A 4 -9.84 16.76 -3.78
C GLU A 4 -10.95 15.71 -3.60
N THR A 5 -10.73 14.53 -4.15
CA THR A 5 -11.68 13.41 -4.11
C THR A 5 -12.02 13.00 -2.68
N PHE A 6 -11.01 12.97 -1.80
CA PHE A 6 -11.17 12.60 -0.39
C PHE A 6 -11.28 13.79 0.56
N ARG A 7 -11.32 15.04 0.03
CA ARG A 7 -11.38 16.29 0.81
C ARG A 7 -10.28 16.38 1.89
N ILE A 8 -9.06 15.94 1.56
CA ILE A 8 -7.92 15.89 2.47
C ILE A 8 -7.29 17.27 2.55
N LEU A 9 -7.14 17.80 3.77
CA LEU A 9 -6.52 19.11 3.97
C LEU A 9 -5.03 19.09 3.56
N PRO A 10 -4.44 20.22 3.11
CA PRO A 10 -3.03 20.26 2.72
C PRO A 10 -2.08 19.78 3.83
N SER A 11 -2.42 20.06 5.10
CA SER A 11 -1.66 19.67 6.28
C SER A 11 -1.92 18.23 6.73
N GLU A 12 -2.97 17.59 6.24
CA GLU A 12 -3.26 16.20 6.60
C GLU A 12 -2.32 15.25 5.84
N PRO A 13 -1.75 14.26 6.56
CA PRO A 13 -0.91 13.26 5.92
C PRO A 13 -1.76 12.37 5.03
N VAL A 14 -1.15 11.91 3.94
CA VAL A 14 -1.73 10.94 3.01
C VAL A 14 -0.65 9.92 2.63
N SER A 15 -1.05 8.66 2.51
CA SER A 15 -0.24 7.58 1.94
C SER A 15 -1.03 6.95 0.81
N LEU A 16 -0.38 6.77 -0.34
CA LEU A 16 -0.92 6.14 -1.52
C LEU A 16 -0.19 4.83 -1.73
N THR A 17 -0.94 3.74 -1.88
CA THR A 17 -0.35 2.41 -2.05
C THR A 17 -1.12 1.58 -3.05
N TYR A 18 -0.51 0.50 -3.53
CA TYR A 18 -1.21 -0.55 -4.26
C TYR A 18 -0.61 -1.92 -3.93
N ASP A 19 -1.41 -2.96 -4.08
CA ASP A 19 -0.94 -4.34 -3.96
C ASP A 19 -0.77 -4.94 -5.35
N PHE A 20 0.27 -5.74 -5.52
CA PHE A 20 0.38 -6.58 -6.71
C PHE A 20 -0.76 -7.60 -6.77
N PRO A 21 -1.16 -8.04 -7.98
CA PRO A 21 -2.03 -9.19 -8.14
C PRO A 21 -1.46 -10.42 -7.43
N ASP A 22 -2.32 -11.29 -6.89
CA ASP A 22 -1.88 -12.43 -6.08
C ASP A 22 -0.90 -13.37 -6.78
N TRP A 23 -0.96 -13.48 -8.11
CA TRP A 23 -0.04 -14.32 -8.87
C TRP A 23 1.37 -13.74 -9.02
N MET A 24 1.51 -12.40 -8.89
CA MET A 24 2.80 -11.71 -8.85
C MET A 24 3.42 -11.74 -7.45
N LYS A 25 2.63 -12.04 -6.43
CA LYS A 25 3.14 -12.29 -5.09
C LYS A 25 3.84 -13.64 -5.08
N ILE A 26 4.97 -13.72 -4.39
CA ILE A 26 5.74 -14.97 -4.27
C ILE A 26 4.85 -15.98 -3.52
N PRO A 27 4.60 -17.19 -4.05
CA PRO A 27 3.77 -18.18 -3.38
C PRO A 27 4.34 -18.55 -2.00
N GLY A 28 3.52 -18.44 -0.95
CA GLY A 28 3.94 -18.66 0.44
C GLY A 28 4.44 -17.41 1.14
N ASP A 29 4.64 -16.31 0.40
CA ASP A 29 5.04 -15.02 0.94
C ASP A 29 3.80 -14.16 1.18
N TYR A 30 3.14 -14.38 2.32
CA TYR A 30 2.09 -13.48 2.81
C TYR A 30 2.66 -12.13 3.32
N THR A 31 3.96 -11.89 3.11
CA THR A 31 4.72 -10.78 3.68
C THR A 31 5.24 -9.80 2.63
N THR A 32 4.71 -9.80 1.40
CA THR A 32 5.02 -8.70 0.46
C THR A 32 4.20 -7.46 0.87
N PRO A 33 4.85 -6.37 1.32
CA PRO A 33 4.13 -5.15 1.69
C PRO A 33 3.46 -4.50 0.47
N PRO A 34 2.39 -3.72 0.68
CA PRO A 34 1.89 -2.83 -0.35
C PRO A 34 3.01 -1.89 -0.84
N VAL A 35 3.02 -1.63 -2.16
CA VAL A 35 3.96 -0.72 -2.79
C VAL A 35 3.49 0.71 -2.51
N ASP A 36 4.39 1.56 -2.01
CA ASP A 36 4.14 2.98 -1.85
C ASP A 36 4.24 3.72 -3.19
N ILE A 37 3.43 4.77 -3.33
CA ILE A 37 3.55 5.75 -4.41
C ILE A 37 4.03 7.06 -3.77
N VAL A 38 5.33 7.33 -3.86
CA VAL A 38 6.00 8.49 -3.25
C VAL A 38 6.51 9.46 -4.31
N GLU A 39 7.03 8.94 -5.41
CA GLU A 39 7.61 9.71 -6.51
C GLU A 39 6.96 9.39 -7.86
N ASP A 40 7.26 10.20 -8.87
CA ASP A 40 6.68 10.06 -10.20
C ASP A 40 7.02 8.69 -10.84
N GLY A 41 8.20 8.14 -10.54
CA GLY A 41 8.60 6.80 -10.99
C GLY A 41 7.69 5.68 -10.46
N ASP A 42 7.15 5.82 -9.26
CA ASP A 42 6.20 4.86 -8.70
C ASP A 42 4.84 4.91 -9.44
N VAL A 43 4.47 6.10 -9.92
CA VAL A 43 3.27 6.29 -10.76
C VAL A 43 3.46 5.61 -12.11
N GLU A 44 4.64 5.77 -12.72
CA GLU A 44 4.97 5.09 -13.98
C GLU A 44 4.89 3.56 -13.82
N LEU A 45 5.43 3.03 -12.71
CA LEU A 45 5.36 1.61 -12.39
C LEU A 45 3.91 1.14 -12.18
N LEU A 46 3.12 1.86 -11.38
CA LEU A 46 1.70 1.58 -11.19
C LEU A 46 0.97 1.51 -12.54
N MET A 47 1.23 2.47 -13.42
CA MET A 47 0.58 2.55 -14.74
C MET A 47 1.03 1.41 -15.65
N ALA A 48 2.30 1.01 -15.61
CA ALA A 48 2.81 -0.15 -16.35
C ALA A 48 2.12 -1.43 -15.89
N VAL A 49 2.02 -1.67 -14.58
CA VAL A 49 1.33 -2.84 -14.01
C VAL A 49 -0.16 -2.81 -14.39
N ARG A 50 -0.79 -1.63 -14.37
CA ARG A 50 -2.20 -1.47 -14.74
C ARG A 50 -2.52 -1.81 -16.21
N MET A 51 -1.54 -1.74 -17.12
CA MET A 51 -1.74 -2.16 -18.52
C MET A 51 -2.10 -3.65 -18.61
N ASP A 52 -1.52 -4.46 -17.73
CA ASP A 52 -1.78 -5.91 -17.66
C ASP A 52 -2.89 -6.25 -16.65
N PHE A 53 -3.13 -5.39 -15.64
CA PHE A 53 -4.21 -5.54 -14.65
C PHE A 53 -5.11 -4.31 -14.60
N VAL A 54 -6.13 -4.32 -15.45
CA VAL A 54 -7.09 -3.22 -15.55
C VAL A 54 -7.82 -2.90 -14.24
N ASN A 55 -7.92 -3.88 -13.34
CA ASN A 55 -8.57 -3.77 -12.03
C ASN A 55 -7.60 -3.53 -10.87
N LEU A 56 -6.36 -3.10 -11.16
CA LEU A 56 -5.39 -2.73 -10.12
C LEU A 56 -5.94 -1.56 -9.30
N ALA A 57 -6.22 -1.81 -8.02
CA ALA A 57 -6.77 -0.80 -7.12
C ALA A 57 -5.64 -0.05 -6.40
N MET A 58 -5.77 1.26 -6.34
CA MET A 58 -4.97 2.11 -5.48
C MET A 58 -5.71 2.32 -4.15
N CYS A 59 -4.98 2.19 -3.05
CA CYS A 59 -5.41 2.41 -1.69
C CYS A 59 -4.96 3.79 -1.20
N VAL A 60 -5.84 4.47 -0.47
CA VAL A 60 -5.57 5.81 0.08
C VAL A 60 -5.78 5.78 1.59
N ALA A 61 -4.71 5.93 2.36
CA ALA A 61 -4.78 6.22 3.79
C ALA A 61 -4.61 7.73 3.99
N HIS A 62 -5.51 8.36 4.77
CA HIS A 62 -5.44 9.80 5.02
C HIS A 62 -5.76 10.13 6.48
N GLY A 63 -5.17 11.21 6.99
CA GLY A 63 -5.25 11.60 8.39
C GLY A 63 -4.28 10.84 9.29
N ASN A 64 -4.01 11.41 10.47
CA ASN A 64 -2.94 10.94 11.36
C ASN A 64 -3.11 9.48 11.81
N GLU A 65 -4.32 9.06 12.13
CA GLU A 65 -4.59 7.71 12.62
C GLU A 65 -4.35 6.65 11.54
N ALA A 66 -4.97 6.82 10.36
CA ALA A 66 -4.87 5.83 9.28
C ALA A 66 -3.45 5.74 8.73
N VAL A 67 -2.79 6.88 8.51
CA VAL A 67 -1.40 6.91 8.03
C VAL A 67 -0.44 6.38 9.09
N GLY A 68 -0.66 6.73 10.36
CA GLY A 68 0.14 6.21 11.48
C GLY A 68 0.02 4.69 11.60
N ARG A 69 -1.20 4.16 11.54
CA ARG A 69 -1.46 2.72 11.55
C ARG A 69 -0.82 2.00 10.37
N TYR A 70 -0.96 2.54 9.16
CA TYR A 70 -0.30 1.99 7.96
C TYR A 70 1.22 1.90 8.15
N ARG A 71 1.85 2.99 8.59
CA ARG A 71 3.31 3.02 8.81
C ARG A 71 3.77 2.06 9.91
N MET A 72 2.99 1.94 10.98
CA MET A 72 3.27 1.03 12.10
C MET A 72 3.21 -0.43 11.62
N VAL A 73 2.10 -0.83 10.99
CA VAL A 73 1.90 -2.15 10.38
C VAL A 73 3.03 -2.47 9.42
N ARG A 74 3.35 -1.54 8.51
CA ARG A 74 4.45 -1.74 7.56
C ARG A 74 5.79 -1.99 8.24
N ARG A 75 6.07 -1.28 9.34
CA ARG A 75 7.32 -1.42 10.07
C ARG A 75 7.39 -2.71 10.89
N GLU A 76 6.28 -3.09 11.52
CA GLU A 76 6.21 -4.22 12.45
C GLU A 76 6.01 -5.56 11.73
N GLU A 77 5.21 -5.56 10.66
CA GLU A 77 4.79 -6.78 9.95
C GLU A 77 5.63 -7.08 8.72
N PHE A 78 6.14 -6.01 8.09
CA PHE A 78 6.94 -6.07 6.87
C PHE A 78 8.35 -5.50 7.09
N GLY A 79 8.73 -5.33 8.36
CA GLY A 79 10.06 -4.93 8.74
C GLY A 79 11.08 -5.90 8.17
N LEU A 80 11.83 -5.46 7.16
CA LEU A 80 13.07 -6.06 6.72
C LEU A 80 14.02 -6.16 7.92
N THR A 81 13.92 -7.21 8.73
CA THR A 81 15.03 -7.61 9.61
C THR A 81 16.05 -8.33 8.74
N GLU A 82 17.32 -7.94 8.87
CA GLU A 82 18.47 -8.64 8.24
C GLU A 82 18.55 -10.15 8.61
N ASP A 83 17.69 -10.64 9.52
CA ASP A 83 17.81 -11.94 10.18
C ASP A 83 16.64 -12.94 9.95
N GLY A 84 15.71 -12.70 9.03
CA GLY A 84 14.82 -13.76 8.49
C GLY A 84 14.00 -14.58 9.50
N ILE A 85 13.31 -13.95 10.46
CA ILE A 85 12.36 -14.64 11.34
C ILE A 85 10.92 -14.33 10.91
N GLU A 86 10.14 -15.41 10.75
CA GLU A 86 8.72 -15.39 10.35
C GLU A 86 7.90 -14.37 11.13
N VAL A 87 7.28 -13.44 10.40
CA VAL A 87 6.27 -12.54 10.93
C VAL A 87 4.90 -13.09 10.56
N VAL A 88 4.08 -13.41 11.56
CA VAL A 88 2.71 -13.88 11.34
C VAL A 88 1.87 -12.71 10.80
N PRO A 89 1.30 -12.80 9.58
CA PRO A 89 0.51 -11.71 9.02
C PRO A 89 -0.81 -11.59 9.80
N PRO A 90 -1.20 -10.40 10.30
CA PRO A 90 -2.51 -10.20 10.86
C PRO A 90 -3.58 -10.08 9.78
N LYS A 91 -4.82 -10.20 10.24
CA LYS A 91 -6.03 -10.23 9.43
C LYS A 91 -6.13 -8.98 8.54
N PRO A 92 -6.68 -9.11 7.31
CA PRO A 92 -6.83 -8.00 6.38
C PRO A 92 -7.55 -6.82 7.05
N ILE A 93 -6.87 -5.68 7.08
CA ILE A 93 -7.43 -4.41 7.53
C ILE A 93 -8.37 -3.93 6.42
N PRO A 94 -9.58 -3.44 6.75
CA PRO A 94 -10.49 -2.89 5.75
C PRO A 94 -9.95 -1.56 5.24
N TRP A 95 -9.04 -1.62 4.27
CA TRP A 95 -8.66 -0.46 3.45
C TRP A 95 -9.83 -0.15 2.51
N ARG A 96 -10.21 1.13 2.40
CA ARG A 96 -11.12 1.54 1.33
C ARG A 96 -10.33 1.59 0.02
N CYS A 97 -10.34 0.49 -0.72
CA CYS A 97 -9.83 0.44 -2.08
C CYS A 97 -10.77 1.20 -3.01
N MET A 98 -10.24 2.02 -3.91
CA MET A 98 -11.02 2.58 -5.01
C MET A 98 -10.97 1.59 -6.19
N MET A 99 -12.15 1.23 -6.72
CA MET A 99 -12.31 0.61 -8.05
C MET A 99 -12.29 1.68 -9.13
#